data_AF-A0A554S8W0-F1
#
_entry.id   AF-A0A554S8W0-F1
#
_cell.length_a   1.000
_cell.length_b   1.000
_cell.length_c   1.000
_cell.angle_alpha   90.00
_cell.angle_beta   90.00
_cell.angle_gamma   90.00
#
_symmetry.space_group_name_H-M   'P 1'
#
loop_
_entity.id
_entity.type
_entity.pdbx_description
1 polymer ?
#
loop_
_entity_poly.entity_id
_entity_poly.type
_entity_poly.pdbx_seq_one_letter_code
_entity_poly.pdbx_strand_id
1 'polypeptide(L)'
;MRIYIGTDAAGLEGLRTGSLEGAPVLAESDDEEHEYEAMLAAAEDGPVVVVAEIDHDEQSVTAREVVSFHTDIDGSGNLAWFAPEEINTVLEHLSR
;
A
#
# COMPACT_ATOMS: atom_id res chain seq x y z
N MET A 1 4.14 -11.44 8.33
CA MET A 1 5.01 -10.25 8.35
C MET A 1 4.28 -9.14 7.62
N ARG A 2 4.19 -7.95 8.21
CA ARG A 2 3.58 -6.78 7.57
C ARG A 2 4.61 -6.06 6.70
N ILE A 3 4.19 -5.68 5.50
CA ILE A 3 5.01 -4.96 4.52
C ILE A 3 4.23 -3.75 3.96
N TYR A 4 4.98 -2.76 3.49
CA TYR A 4 4.45 -1.52 2.93
C TYR A 4 5.02 -1.33 1.53
N ILE A 5 4.16 -1.20 0.52
CA ILE A 5 4.60 -1.03 -0.87
C ILE A 5 4.00 0.25 -1.43
N GLY A 6 4.86 1.18 -1.84
CA GLY A 6 4.47 2.35 -2.62
C GLY A 6 4.12 1.97 -4.05
N THR A 7 3.01 2.50 -4.56
CA THR A 7 2.54 2.18 -5.90
C THR A 7 1.67 3.29 -6.49
N ASP A 8 1.36 3.15 -7.78
CA ASP A 8 0.52 4.05 -8.55
C ASP A 8 -0.73 3.33 -9.10
N ALA A 9 -1.48 4.01 -9.97
CA ALA A 9 -2.68 3.44 -10.58
C ALA A 9 -2.38 2.16 -11.39
N ALA A 10 -1.22 2.07 -12.05
CA ALA A 10 -0.87 0.89 -12.83
C ALA A 10 -0.56 -0.31 -11.92
N GLY A 11 0.12 -0.07 -10.80
CA GLY A 11 0.37 -1.13 -9.81
C GLY A 11 -0.91 -1.60 -9.10
N LEU A 12 -1.83 -0.68 -8.78
CA LEU A 12 -3.16 -1.07 -8.28
C LEU A 12 -3.98 -1.86 -9.31
N GLU A 13 -3.88 -1.52 -10.60
CA GLU A 13 -4.49 -2.32 -11.66
C GLU A 13 -3.85 -3.72 -11.78
N GLY A 14 -2.53 -3.82 -11.58
CA GLY A 14 -1.81 -5.09 -11.48
C GLY A 14 -2.32 -5.94 -10.31
N LEU A 15 -2.42 -5.34 -9.13
CA LEU A 15 -2.97 -5.97 -7.93
C LEU A 15 -4.42 -6.43 -8.11
N ARG A 16 -5.26 -5.60 -8.75
CA ARG A 16 -6.67 -5.91 -9.03
C ARG A 16 -6.83 -7.11 -9.96
N THR A 17 -5.88 -7.33 -10.86
CA THR A 17 -5.94 -8.38 -11.89
C THR A 17 -5.04 -9.58 -11.60
N GLY A 18 -4.14 -9.48 -10.62
CA GLY A 18 -3.15 -10.49 -10.29
C GLY A 18 -2.37 -10.14 -9.03
N SER A 19 -1.12 -9.70 -9.21
CA SER A 19 -0.19 -9.39 -8.13
C SER A 19 0.32 -7.95 -8.21
N LEU A 20 0.63 -7.40 -7.05
CA LEU A 20 1.37 -6.16 -6.91
C LEU A 20 2.87 -6.43 -7.07
N GLU A 21 3.51 -5.60 -7.87
CA GLU A 21 4.97 -5.51 -7.97
C GLU A 21 5.45 -4.30 -7.18
N GLY A 22 6.62 -4.40 -6.54
CA GLY A 22 7.23 -3.30 -5.81
C GLY A 22 8.23 -3.77 -4.78
N ALA A 23 9.13 -2.88 -4.36
CA ALA A 23 10.04 -3.16 -3.27
C ALA A 23 9.29 -2.96 -1.93
N PRO A 24 9.21 -3.98 -1.06
CA PRO A 24 8.59 -3.81 0.23
C PRO A 24 9.49 -3.02 1.17
N VAL A 25 8.89 -2.07 1.88
CA VAL A 25 9.45 -1.45 3.08
C VAL A 25 8.99 -2.25 4.29
N LEU A 26 9.89 -2.43 5.25
CA LEU A 26 9.62 -3.08 6.54
C LEU A 26 9.66 -2.02 7.65
N ALA A 27 8.74 -2.14 8.60
CA ALA A 27 8.86 -1.41 9.86
C ALA A 27 10.00 -1.98 10.69
N GLU A 28 10.65 -1.13 11.51
CA GLU A 28 11.70 -1.57 12.44
C GLU A 28 11.13 -2.52 13.52
N SER A 29 9.86 -2.32 13.90
CA SER A 29 9.13 -3.18 14.84
C SER A 29 7.61 -3.01 14.68
N ASP A 30 6.83 -3.76 15.45
CA ASP A 30 5.35 -3.66 15.51
C ASP A 30 4.82 -2.44 16.31
N ASP A 31 5.68 -1.46 16.60
CA ASP A 31 5.28 -0.20 17.24
C ASP A 31 4.60 0.72 16.22
N GLU A 32 3.54 1.40 16.63
CA GLU A 32 2.72 2.26 15.75
C GLU A 32 3.56 3.37 15.07
N GLU A 33 4.58 3.91 15.76
CA GLU A 33 5.46 4.93 15.19
C GLU A 33 6.31 4.35 14.06
N HIS A 34 6.90 3.17 14.26
CA HIS A 34 7.72 2.50 13.24
C HIS A 34 6.88 2.01 12.05
N GLU A 35 5.63 1.60 12.27
CA GLU A 35 4.69 1.28 11.18
C GLU A 35 4.37 2.53 10.33
N TYR A 36 4.16 3.67 10.99
CA TYR A 36 3.90 4.93 10.31
C TYR A 36 5.12 5.43 9.53
N GLU A 37 6.33 5.32 10.08
CA GLU A 37 7.58 5.66 9.38
C GLU A 37 7.78 4.80 8.14
N ALA A 38 7.53 3.49 8.22
CA ALA A 38 7.60 2.58 7.07
C ALA A 38 6.58 2.95 5.98
N MET A 39 5.38 3.36 6.38
CA MET A 39 4.35 3.84 5.46
C MET A 39 4.78 5.13 4.76
N LEU A 40 5.35 6.09 5.49
CA LEU A 40 5.86 7.33 4.90
C LEU A 40 7.01 7.06 3.93
N ALA A 41 7.93 6.16 4.27
CA ALA A 41 9.02 5.75 3.38
C ALA A 41 8.49 5.07 2.11
N ALA A 42 7.50 4.19 2.22
CA ALA A 42 6.85 3.57 1.07
C ALA A 42 6.12 4.60 0.19
N ALA A 43 5.52 5.65 0.77
CA ALA A 43 4.84 6.71 0.04
C ALA A 43 5.78 7.54 -0.87
N GLU A 44 7.10 7.45 -0.68
CA GLU A 44 8.08 8.07 -1.59
C GLU A 44 8.08 7.41 -2.98
N ASP A 45 7.70 6.13 -3.08
CA ASP A 45 7.70 5.36 -4.32
C ASP A 45 6.37 5.48 -5.11
N GLY A 46 5.32 6.01 -4.51
CA GLY A 46 4.04 6.21 -5.20
C GLY A 46 2.93 6.83 -4.36
N PRO A 47 1.88 7.36 -5.01
CA PRO A 47 0.79 8.08 -4.34
C PRO A 47 -0.12 7.18 -3.47
N VAL A 48 0.05 5.86 -3.54
CA VAL A 48 -0.68 4.90 -2.70
C VAL A 48 0.32 3.97 -2.02
N VAL A 49 0.15 3.78 -0.73
CA VAL A 49 0.82 2.72 0.01
C VAL A 49 -0.15 1.57 0.20
N VAL A 50 0.26 0.39 -0.25
CA VAL A 50 -0.44 -0.87 0.01
C VAL A 50 0.18 -1.52 1.24
N VAL A 51 -0.63 -1.77 2.26
CA VAL A 51 -0.23 -2.55 3.43
C VAL A 51 -0.65 -3.99 3.18
N ALA A 52 0.29 -4.93 3.30
CA ALA A 52 0.03 -6.34 3.10
C ALA A 52 0.65 -7.21 4.19
N GLU A 53 0.07 -8.39 4.40
CA GLU A 53 0.60 -9.43 5.28
C GLU A 53 1.02 -10.66 4.48
N ILE A 54 2.30 -10.99 4.56
CA ILE A 54 2.92 -12.13 3.87
C ILE A 54 3.53 -13.12 4.86
N ASP A 55 3.61 -14.39 4.47
CA ASP A 55 4.19 -15.47 5.28
C ASP A 55 5.72 -15.55 5.12
N HIS A 56 6.26 -15.15 3.96
CA HIS A 56 7.70 -15.16 3.66
C HIS A 56 8.07 -14.12 2.58
N ASP A 57 9.33 -13.68 2.56
CA ASP A 57 9.82 -12.53 1.78
C ASP A 57 9.60 -12.62 0.25
N GLU A 58 9.60 -13.84 -0.30
CA GLU A 58 9.41 -14.07 -1.75
C GLU A 58 7.94 -14.25 -2.16
N GLN A 59 6.99 -14.10 -1.23
CA GLN A 59 5.57 -14.27 -1.51
C GLN A 59 5.04 -13.11 -2.35
N SER A 60 4.40 -13.43 -3.47
CA SER A 60 3.66 -12.42 -4.26
C SER A 60 2.49 -11.86 -3.46
N VAL A 61 2.33 -10.54 -3.49
CA VAL A 61 1.18 -9.84 -2.90
C VAL A 61 0.03 -9.85 -3.89
N THR A 62 -1.05 -10.55 -3.57
CA THR A 62 -2.33 -10.48 -4.29
C THR A 62 -3.37 -9.76 -3.43
N ALA A 63 -4.57 -9.55 -3.97
CA ALA A 63 -5.67 -8.96 -3.20
C ALA A 63 -5.98 -9.70 -1.89
N ARG A 64 -5.58 -10.97 -1.74
CA ARG A 64 -5.76 -11.76 -0.51
C ARG A 64 -4.87 -11.28 0.64
N GLU A 65 -3.66 -10.83 0.33
CA GLU A 65 -2.67 -10.42 1.33
C GLU A 65 -2.85 -8.95 1.76
N VAL A 66 -3.64 -8.17 1.03
CA VAL A 66 -3.84 -6.74 1.29
C VAL A 66 -4.66 -6.55 2.56
N VAL A 67 -4.14 -5.71 3.46
CA VAL A 67 -4.79 -5.30 4.71
C VAL A 67 -5.45 -3.94 4.55
N SER A 68 -4.81 -2.99 3.88
CA SER A 68 -5.34 -1.65 3.64
C SER A 68 -4.61 -0.91 2.53
N PHE A 69 -5.22 0.18 2.08
CA PHE A 69 -4.58 1.18 1.24
C PHE A 69 -4.49 2.52 1.99
N HIS A 70 -3.44 3.27 1.69
CA HIS A 70 -3.18 4.57 2.28
C HIS A 70 -2.81 5.57 1.19
N THR A 71 -3.50 6.70 1.10
CA THR A 71 -3.24 7.69 0.05
C THR A 71 -3.57 9.11 0.49
N ASP A 72 -2.80 10.08 0.01
CA ASP A 72 -3.05 11.50 0.21
C ASP A 72 -4.06 12.01 -0.82
N ILE A 73 -5.34 12.04 -0.43
CA ILE A 73 -6.44 12.39 -1.33
C ILE A 73 -6.65 13.89 -1.52
N ASP A 74 -6.11 14.72 -0.63
CA ASP A 74 -6.35 16.17 -0.61
C ASP A 74 -5.07 17.01 -0.73
N GLY A 75 -3.91 16.37 -0.90
CA GLY A 75 -2.62 17.02 -1.05
C GLY A 75 -2.08 17.59 0.27
N SER A 76 -2.63 17.18 1.41
CA SER A 76 -2.20 17.66 2.73
C SER A 76 -0.99 16.90 3.28
N GLY A 77 -0.61 15.78 2.63
CA GLY A 77 0.36 14.82 3.14
C GLY A 77 -0.23 13.85 4.16
N ASN A 78 -1.53 13.93 4.48
CA ASN A 78 -2.18 12.98 5.38
C ASN A 78 -2.69 11.76 4.61
N LEU A 79 -2.22 10.58 5.00
CA LEU A 79 -2.59 9.34 4.35
C LEU A 79 -3.94 8.82 4.86
N ALA A 80 -4.98 8.99 4.06
CA ALA A 80 -6.31 8.44 4.33
C ALA A 80 -6.29 6.92 4.19
N TRP A 81 -6.94 6.21 5.13
CA TRP A 81 -7.06 4.75 5.15
C TRP A 81 -8.28 4.28 4.34
N PHE A 82 -8.10 3.21 3.57
CA PHE A 82 -9.15 2.51 2.84
C PHE A 82 -9.05 1.00 3.05
N ALA A 83 -10.20 0.33 3.08
CA ALA A 83 -10.29 -1.12 3.18
C ALA A 83 -9.88 -1.81 1.86
N PRO A 84 -9.49 -3.10 1.88
CA PRO A 84 -9.13 -3.85 0.67
C PRO A 84 -10.23 -3.86 -0.41
N GLU A 85 -11.50 -3.87 0.00
CA GLU A 85 -12.64 -3.84 -0.93
C GLU A 85 -12.81 -2.50 -1.65
N GLU A 86 -12.15 -1.44 -1.18
CA GLU A 86 -12.26 -0.07 -1.70
C GLU A 86 -11.20 0.24 -2.78
N ILE A 87 -10.51 -0.76 -3.33
CA ILE A 87 -9.49 -0.57 -4.38
C ILE A 87 -9.98 0.27 -5.58
N ASN A 88 -11.26 0.12 -5.98
CA ASN A 88 -11.83 0.91 -7.06
C ASN A 88 -11.98 2.39 -6.67
N THR A 89 -12.33 2.69 -5.41
CA THR A 89 -12.40 4.06 -4.90
C THR A 89 -11.02 4.70 -4.90
N VAL A 90 -9.99 3.97 -4.49
CA VAL A 90 -8.60 4.45 -4.55
C VAL A 90 -8.18 4.73 -6.00
N LEU A 91 -8.45 3.82 -6.94
CA LEU A 91 -8.18 4.03 -8.37
C LEU A 91 -8.92 5.26 -8.94
N GLU A 92 -10.18 5.46 -8.56
CA GLU A 92 -10.95 6.64 -8.96
C GLU A 92 -10.29 7.94 -8.47
N HIS A 93 -9.73 7.96 -7.26
CA HIS A 93 -9.01 9.12 -6.72
C HIS A 93 -7.73 9.44 -7.52
N LEU A 94 -7.00 8.43 -7.98
CA LEU A 94 -5.77 8.62 -8.77
C LEU A 94 -6.01 9.10 -10.21
N SER A 95 -7.24 8.95 -10.71
CA SER A 95 -7.60 9.29 -12.09
C SER A 95 -8.15 10.72 -12.27
N ARG A 96 -8.28 11.48 -11.19
CA ARG A 96 -8.81 12.85 -11.17
C ARG A 96 -7.71 13.89 -11.34
#